data_AF-A0A9W7MN33-F1
#
_entry.id   AF-A0A9W7MN33-F1
#
_cell.length_a   1.000
_cell.length_b   1.000
_cell.length_c   1.000
_cell.angle_alpha   90.00
_cell.angle_beta   90.00
_cell.angle_gamma   90.00
#
_symmetry.space_group_name_H-M   'P 1'
#
loop_
_entity.id
_entity.type
_entity.pdbx_description
1 polymer ?
#
loop_
_entity_poly.entity_id
_entity_poly.type
_entity_poly.pdbx_seq_one_letter_code
_entity_poly.pdbx_strand_id
1 'polypeptide(L)'
;MDDIEVPTYFICPISLQIMKDPVTAATGITYDRESIEHWLLTCKNTTCPVTQQPLPPDSDLTPNHTLRRLIQAWCIDNASLGVDRIPIDPETFPRQIPFL
;
A
#
# COMPACT_ATOMS: atom_id res chain seq x y z
N MET A 1 -18.87 -20.44 -9.88
CA MET A 1 -17.53 -19.82 -9.78
C MET A 1 -17.56 -19.10 -8.46
N ASP A 2 -16.89 -19.64 -7.46
CA ASP A 2 -16.75 -18.94 -6.19
C ASP A 2 -15.93 -17.68 -6.47
N ASP A 3 -16.57 -16.52 -6.35
CA ASP A 3 -15.87 -15.24 -6.44
C ASP A 3 -14.84 -15.21 -5.33
N ILE A 4 -13.57 -14.99 -5.68
CA ILE A 4 -12.50 -14.91 -4.70
C ILE A 4 -12.73 -13.67 -3.84
N GLU A 5 -12.96 -13.86 -2.54
CA GLU A 5 -13.17 -12.74 -1.64
C GLU A 5 -11.80 -12.17 -1.25
N VAL A 6 -11.46 -11.02 -1.82
CA VAL A 6 -10.24 -10.30 -1.46
C VAL A 6 -10.42 -9.73 -0.05
N PRO A 7 -9.52 -10.01 0.90
CA PRO A 7 -9.58 -9.41 2.22
C PRO A 7 -9.56 -7.88 2.15
N THR A 8 -10.52 -7.23 2.78
CA THR A 8 -10.73 -5.77 2.69
C THR A 8 -9.52 -4.96 3.15
N TYR A 9 -8.72 -5.49 4.08
CA TYR A 9 -7.48 -4.86 4.56
C TYR A 9 -6.31 -4.91 3.55
N PHE A 10 -6.47 -5.58 2.40
CA PHE A 10 -5.56 -5.50 1.26
C PHE A 10 -5.92 -4.41 0.26
N ILE A 11 -7.11 -3.83 0.39
CA ILE A 11 -7.66 -2.86 -0.57
C ILE A 11 -7.27 -1.43 -0.16
N CYS A 12 -6.72 -0.69 -1.11
CA CYS A 12 -6.43 0.73 -0.95
C CYS A 12 -7.74 1.52 -0.79
N PRO A 13 -7.90 2.34 0.27
CA PRO A 13 -9.11 3.13 0.46
C PRO A 13 -9.37 4.21 -0.62
N ILE A 14 -8.35 4.56 -1.41
CA ILE A 14 -8.46 5.58 -2.48
C ILE A 14 -8.79 4.91 -3.82
N SER A 15 -7.95 3.98 -4.27
CA SER A 15 -8.09 3.35 -5.60
C SER A 15 -9.10 2.21 -5.61
N LEU A 16 -9.47 1.68 -4.43
CA LEU A 16 -10.32 0.50 -4.28
C LEU A 16 -9.75 -0.75 -4.97
N GLN A 17 -8.43 -0.79 -5.16
CA GLN A 17 -7.68 -1.93 -5.71
C GLN A 17 -6.74 -2.51 -4.64
N ILE A 18 -6.27 -3.75 -4.86
CA ILE A 18 -5.24 -4.35 -4.02
C ILE A 18 -4.00 -3.45 -4.01
N MET A 19 -3.48 -3.17 -2.82
CA MET A 19 -2.26 -2.37 -2.63
C MET A 19 -1.03 -3.12 -3.15
N LYS A 20 -0.28 -2.49 -4.05
CA LYS A 20 0.99 -3.01 -4.56
C LYS A 20 2.16 -2.55 -3.70
N ASP A 21 2.13 -1.27 -3.33
CA ASP A 21 3.06 -0.66 -2.39
C ASP A 21 2.29 -0.06 -1.20
N PRO A 22 1.94 -0.88 -0.19
CA PRO A 22 1.24 -0.40 0.99
C PRO A 22 2.14 0.52 1.83
N VAL A 23 1.69 1.76 2.04
CA VAL A 23 2.32 2.78 2.88
C VAL A 23 1.34 3.31 3.91
N THR A 24 1.81 3.51 5.14
CA THR A 24 1.00 3.97 6.28
C THR A 24 1.24 5.46 6.51
N ALA A 25 0.16 6.24 6.50
CA ALA A 25 0.19 7.64 6.87
C ALA A 25 0.29 7.81 8.39
N ALA A 26 0.67 9.00 8.86
CA ALA A 26 0.75 9.32 10.30
C ALA A 26 -0.58 9.11 11.07
N THR A 27 -1.71 9.09 10.36
CA THR A 27 -3.04 8.79 10.90
C THR A 27 -3.27 7.29 11.14
N GLY A 28 -2.33 6.42 10.78
CA GLY A 28 -2.41 4.97 10.91
C GLY A 28 -3.12 4.27 9.75
N ILE A 29 -3.64 5.00 8.77
CA ILE A 29 -4.30 4.41 7.59
C ILE A 29 -3.25 4.02 6.55
N THR A 30 -3.43 2.81 5.99
CA THR A 30 -2.57 2.30 4.91
C THR A 30 -3.23 2.52 3.55
N TYR A 31 -2.43 2.95 2.58
CA TYR A 31 -2.83 3.21 1.20
C TYR A 31 -1.84 2.55 0.25
N ASP A 32 -2.21 2.42 -1.01
CA ASP A 32 -1.23 2.23 -2.07
C ASP A 32 -0.45 3.53 -2.30
N ARG A 33 0.88 3.44 -2.41
CA ARG A 33 1.80 4.58 -2.52
C ARG A 33 1.39 5.57 -3.60
N GLU A 34 1.22 5.11 -4.83
CA GLU A 34 0.88 5.99 -5.96
C GLU A 34 -0.43 6.73 -5.70
N SER A 35 -1.39 6.03 -5.09
CA SER A 35 -2.71 6.58 -4.80
C SER A 35 -2.66 7.72 -3.78
N ILE A 36 -1.92 7.54 -2.67
CA ILE A 36 -1.82 8.57 -1.64
C ILE A 36 -0.88 9.71 -2.06
N GLU A 37 0.19 9.43 -2.78
CA GLU A 37 1.08 10.47 -3.31
C GLU A 37 0.32 11.35 -4.32
N HIS A 38 -0.44 10.75 -5.24
CA HIS A 38 -1.28 11.52 -6.18
C HIS A 38 -2.33 12.37 -5.44
N TRP A 39 -2.96 11.83 -4.40
CA TRP A 39 -3.89 12.58 -3.56
C TRP A 39 -3.23 13.80 -2.90
N LEU A 40 -2.06 13.60 -2.28
CA LEU A 40 -1.31 14.66 -1.61
C LEU A 40 -0.83 15.75 -2.59
N LEU A 41 -0.46 15.36 -3.81
CA LEU A 41 -0.07 16.30 -4.87
C LEU A 41 -1.26 17.13 -5.39
N THR A 42 -2.45 16.52 -5.47
CA THR A 42 -3.63 17.16 -6.06
C THR A 42 -4.42 18.01 -5.04
N CYS A 43 -4.41 17.61 -3.77
CA CYS A 43 -5.18 18.26 -2.72
C CYS A 43 -4.39 19.37 -2.01
N LYS A 44 -4.88 20.61 -2.11
CA LYS A 44 -4.23 21.80 -1.52
C LYS A 44 -4.03 21.79 0.01
N ASN A 45 -4.77 20.95 0.74
CA ASN A 45 -4.80 20.95 2.21
C ASN A 45 -4.15 19.72 2.87
N THR A 46 -3.42 18.88 2.12
CA THR A 46 -2.72 17.67 2.62
C THR A 46 -3.46 16.97 3.77
N THR A 47 -4.70 16.51 3.51
CA THR A 47 -5.51 15.80 4.51
C THR A 47 -5.55 14.31 4.24
N CYS A 48 -5.72 13.52 5.28
CA CYS A 48 -5.97 12.08 5.17
C CYS A 48 -7.33 11.84 4.51
N PRO A 49 -7.42 11.05 3.42
CA PRO A 49 -8.69 10.78 2.72
C PRO A 49 -9.77 10.14 3.61
N VAL A 50 -9.34 9.35 4.61
CA VAL A 50 -10.24 8.56 5.45
C VAL A 50 -10.58 9.29 6.74
N THR A 51 -9.57 9.71 7.52
CA THR A 51 -9.81 10.35 8.82
C THR A 51 -10.11 11.84 8.70
N GLN A 52 -9.87 12.44 7.52
CA GLN A 52 -9.99 13.87 7.25
C GLN A 52 -9.07 14.74 8.12
N GLN A 53 -8.15 14.14 8.87
CA GLN A 53 -7.17 14.85 9.68
C GLN A 53 -6.04 15.41 8.80
N PRO A 54 -5.45 16.55 9.17
CA PRO A 54 -4.26 17.06 8.50
C PRO A 54 -3.11 16.05 8.52
N LEU A 55 -2.47 15.84 7.38
CA LEU A 55 -1.22 15.12 7.27
C LEU A 55 -0.06 16.12 7.30
N PRO A 56 1.11 15.72 7.84
CA PRO A 56 2.31 16.55 7.82
C PRO A 56 2.64 17.00 6.39
N PRO A 57 3.17 18.23 6.19
CA PRO A 57 3.53 18.72 4.87
C PRO A 57 4.49 17.80 4.12
N ASP A 58 5.43 17.20 4.83
CA ASP A 58 6.40 16.24 4.29
C ASP A 58 5.85 14.80 4.21
N SER A 59 4.59 14.59 4.62
CA SER A 59 3.81 13.36 4.50
C SER A 59 4.66 12.10 4.59
N ASP A 60 5.34 11.92 5.73
CA ASP A 60 6.19 10.76 6.00
C ASP A 60 5.36 9.46 5.93
N LEU A 61 5.26 8.92 4.72
CA LEU A 61 4.58 7.69 4.40
C LEU A 61 5.50 6.53 4.78
N THR A 62 5.15 5.84 5.86
CA THR A 62 5.94 4.73 6.37
C THR A 62 5.63 3.45 5.56
N PRO A 63 6.60 2.81 4.88
CA PRO A 63 6.34 1.56 4.18
C PRO A 63 5.80 0.46 5.11
N ASN A 64 4.73 -0.22 4.71
CA ASN A 64 4.16 -1.34 5.46
C ASN A 64 4.61 -2.68 4.87
N HIS A 65 5.86 -3.06 5.17
CA HIS A 65 6.46 -4.28 4.62
C HIS A 65 5.73 -5.56 5.04
N THR A 66 5.17 -5.60 6.25
CA THR A 66 4.39 -6.74 6.73
C THR A 66 3.15 -6.94 5.87
N LEU A 67 2.36 -5.88 5.66
CA LEU A 67 1.17 -5.96 4.81
C LEU A 67 1.54 -6.33 3.37
N ARG A 68 2.62 -5.76 2.84
CA ARG A 68 3.09 -6.10 1.49
C ARG A 68 3.37 -7.60 1.35
N ARG A 69 4.07 -8.21 2.32
CA ARG A 69 4.35 -9.66 2.33
C ARG A 69 3.07 -10.49 2.43
N LEU A 70 2.11 -10.07 3.24
CA LEU A 70 0.82 -10.76 3.38
C LEU A 70 0.01 -10.73 2.08
N ILE A 71 -0.06 -9.57 1.43
CA ILE A 71 -0.71 -9.43 0.12
C ILE A 71 -0.03 -10.34 -0.91
N GLN A 72 1.30 -10.33 -0.96
CA GLN A 72 2.07 -11.16 -1.89
C GLN A 72 1.82 -12.65 -1.67
N ALA A 73 1.85 -13.11 -0.41
CA ALA A 73 1.56 -14.50 -0.07
C ALA A 73 0.14 -14.88 -0.50
N TRP A 74 -0.85 -14.02 -0.20
CA TRP A 74 -2.23 -14.25 -0.61
C TRP A 74 -2.37 -14.34 -2.14
N CYS A 75 -1.73 -13.45 -2.91
CA CYS A 75 -1.74 -13.53 -4.38
C CYS A 75 -1.12 -14.83 -4.91
N ILE A 76 -0.08 -15.35 -4.26
CA ILE A 76 0.56 -16.61 -4.64
C ILE A 76 -0.38 -17.79 -4.38
N ASP A 77 -0.98 -17.84 -3.20
CA ASP A 77 -1.88 -18.93 -2.80
C ASP A 77 -3.15 -18.98 -3.66
N ASN A 78 -3.55 -17.83 -4.20
CA ASN A 78 -4.76 -17.67 -5.01
C ASN A 78 -4.48 -17.56 -6.52
N ALA A 79 -3.24 -17.78 -6.97
CA ALA A 79 -2.88 -17.64 -8.38
C ALA A 79 -3.63 -18.63 -9.30
N SER A 80 -3.95 -19.83 -8.80
CA SER A 80 -4.73 -20.84 -9.52
C SER A 80 -6.20 -20.44 -9.74
N LEU A 81 -6.67 -19.45 -8.98
CA LEU A 81 -8.02 -18.90 -9.04
C LEU A 81 -8.08 -17.61 -9.90
N GLY A 82 -6.99 -17.28 -10.61
CA GLY A 82 -6.94 -16.14 -11.53
C GLY A 82 -6.48 -14.83 -10.90
N VAL A 83 -5.95 -14.85 -9.68
CA VAL A 83 -5.35 -13.66 -9.05
C VAL A 83 -3.95 -13.41 -9.60
N ASP A 84 -3.73 -12.21 -10.13
CA ASP A 84 -2.42 -11.78 -10.61
C ASP A 84 -1.42 -11.62 -9.46
N ARG A 85 -0.18 -12.02 -9.72
CA ARG A 85 0.92 -11.81 -8.78
C ARG A 85 1.36 -10.36 -8.81
N ILE A 86 1.52 -9.75 -7.64
CA ILE A 86 2.13 -8.44 -7.52
C ILE A 86 3.65 -8.59 -7.63
N PRO A 87 4.31 -7.95 -8.62
CA PRO A 87 5.75 -8.01 -8.75
C PRO A 87 6.44 -7.40 -7.53
N ILE A 88 7.50 -8.05 -7.07
CA ILE A 88 8.38 -7.51 -6.04
C ILE A 88 9.24 -6.46 -6.73
N ASP A 89 9.02 -5.18 -6.45
CA ASP A 89 9.95 -4.15 -6.91
C ASP A 89 11.32 -4.38 -6.23
N PRO A 90 12.39 -4.66 -7.00
CA PRO A 90 13.72 -4.86 -6.46
C PRO A 90 14.28 -3.64 -5.73
N GLU A 91 13.72 -2.44 -5.91
CA GLU A 91 14.17 -1.21 -5.23
C GLU A 91 13.80 -1.15 -3.75
N THR A 92 12.91 -2.03 -3.27
CA THR A 92 12.48 -2.01 -1.86
C THR A 92 13.45 -2.67 -0.88
N PHE A 93 14.54 -3.26 -1.36
CA PHE A 93 15.69 -3.61 -0.50
C PHE A 93 16.64 -2.41 -0.48
N PRO A 94 16.81 -1.72 0.66
CA PRO A 94 17.84 -0.68 0.73
C PRO A 94 19.18 -1.33 0.41
N ARG A 95 19.76 -0.94 -0.74
CA ARG A 95 21.22 -1.00 -0.90
C ARG A 95 21.81 -0.27 0.31
N GLN A 96 22.77 -0.92 0.97
CA GLN A 96 23.44 -0.53 2.22
C GLN A 96 22.74 -0.91 3.54
N ILE A 97 23.03 -2.13 4.00
CA ILE A 97 23.69 -2.27 5.30
C ILE A 97 25.20 -2.25 5.00
N PRO A 98 25.96 -1.19 5.33
CA PRO A 98 27.40 -1.33 5.38
C PRO A 98 27.69 -2.33 6.50
N PHE A 99 28.28 -3.46 6.13
CA PHE A 99 28.87 -4.38 7.11
C PHE A 99 29.82 -3.57 8.00
N LEU A 100 29.49 -3.50 9.30
CA LEU A 100 30.51 -3.35 10.34
C LEU A 100 31.18 -4.71 10.54
#